data_AF-A0A4Q3UR25-F1
#
_entry.id   AF-A0A4Q3UR25-F1
#
_cell.length_a   1.000
_cell.length_b   1.000
_cell.length_c   1.000
_cell.angle_alpha   90.00
_cell.angle_beta   90.00
_cell.angle_gamma   90.00
#
_symmetry.space_group_name_H-M   'P 1'
#
loop_
_entity.id
_entity.type
_entity.pdbx_description
1 polymer ?
#
loop_
_entity_poly.entity_id
_entity_poly.type
_entity_poly.pdbx_seq_one_letter_code
_entity_poly.pdbx_strand_id
1 'polypeptide(L)' 'MSHESYTACIEACNSCATACNHCASACLKEDDVKMMARCITLDVDCAAACQFAAAAMARGSEHAKAVCA' A
#
# COMPACT_ATOMS: atom_id res chain seq x y z
N MET A 1 -0.68 23.74 7.75
CA MET A 1 -1.53 23.57 6.54
C MET A 1 -1.02 22.45 5.61
N SER A 2 -0.32 21.42 6.11
CA SER A 2 0.17 20.30 5.28
C SER A 2 -0.71 19.04 5.34
N HIS A 3 -1.49 18.85 6.41
CA HIS A 3 -2.35 17.66 6.58
C HIS A 3 -3.57 17.63 5.64
N GLU A 4 -4.24 18.78 5.43
CA GLU A 4 -5.41 18.84 4.53
C GLU A 4 -5.05 18.54 3.06
N SER A 5 -3.78 18.69 2.69
CA SER A 5 -3.31 18.49 1.31
C SER A 5 -3.25 17.02 0.87
N TYR A 6 -3.28 16.07 1.82
CA TYR A 6 -3.03 14.66 1.49
C TYR A 6 -4.13 13.70 1.96
N THR A 7 -5.23 14.19 2.54
CA THR A 7 -6.30 13.33 3.08
C THR A 7 -6.77 12.27 2.07
N ALA A 8 -7.07 12.68 0.83
CA ALA A 8 -7.52 11.75 -0.21
C ALA A 8 -6.43 10.71 -0.58
N CYS A 9 -5.16 11.11 -0.63
CA CYS A 9 -4.06 10.19 -0.91
C CYS A 9 -3.82 9.22 0.25
N ILE A 10 -3.91 9.69 1.49
CA ILE A 10 -3.78 8.84 2.70
C ILE A 10 -4.88 7.78 2.71
N GLU A 11 -6.13 8.17 2.45
CA GLU A 11 -7.26 7.24 2.36
C GLU A 11 -7.08 6.23 1.23
N ALA A 12 -6.65 6.68 0.05
CA ALA A 12 -6.37 5.80 -1.09
C ALA A 12 -5.23 4.81 -0.78
N CYS A 13 -4.12 5.25 -0.18
CA CYS A 13 -3.02 4.38 0.22
C CYS A 13 -3.47 3.34 1.26
N ASN A 14 -4.22 3.74 2.28
CA ASN A 14 -4.72 2.79 3.29
C ASN A 14 -5.71 1.77 2.71
N SER A 15 -6.58 2.21 1.79
CA SER A 15 -7.48 1.32 1.05
C SER A 15 -6.69 0.34 0.17
N CYS A 16 -5.68 0.84 -0.56
CA CYS A 16 -4.80 0.02 -1.40
C CYS A 16 -4.03 -1.03 -0.56
N ALA A 17 -3.46 -0.64 0.57
CA ALA A 17 -2.77 -1.58 1.47
C ALA A 17 -3.71 -2.68 1.99
N THR A 18 -4.96 -2.33 2.31
CA THR A 18 -5.98 -3.30 2.72
C THR A 18 -6.30 -4.28 1.58
N ALA A 19 -6.48 -3.77 0.36
CA ALA A 19 -6.72 -4.58 -0.81
C ALA A 19 -5.54 -5.51 -1.14
N CYS A 20 -4.31 -4.99 -1.15
CA CYS A 20 -3.10 -5.79 -1.39
C CYS A 20 -2.93 -6.90 -0.35
N ASN A 21 -3.15 -6.63 0.95
CA ASN A 21 -3.13 -7.68 1.99
C ASN A 21 -4.24 -8.74 1.79
N HIS A 22 -5.42 -8.32 1.34
CA HIS A 22 -6.50 -9.24 1.00
C HIS A 22 -6.13 -10.11 -0.21
N CYS A 23 -5.56 -9.52 -1.26
CA CYS A 23 -5.08 -10.22 -2.46
C CYS A 23 -4.00 -11.24 -2.12
N ALA A 24 -2.98 -10.88 -1.31
CA ALA A 24 -1.96 -11.83 -0.87
C ALA A 24 -2.57 -13.03 -0.12
N SER A 25 -3.54 -12.77 0.76
CA SER A 25 -4.24 -13.80 1.52
C SER A 25 -5.13 -14.69 0.65
N ALA A 26 -5.72 -14.12 -0.42
CA ALA A 26 -6.51 -14.85 -1.40
C ALA A 26 -5.61 -15.73 -2.29
N CYS A 27 -4.47 -15.20 -2.76
CA CYS A 27 -3.49 -15.92 -3.56
C CYS A 27 -2.97 -17.19 -2.88
N LEU A 28 -2.86 -17.19 -1.55
CA LEU A 28 -2.47 -18.37 -0.76
C LEU A 28 -3.51 -19.49 -0.77
N LYS A 29 -4.75 -19.22 -1.21
CA LYS A 29 -5.85 -20.18 -1.29
C LYS A 29 -6.10 -20.71 -2.70
N GLU A 30 -5.35 -20.24 -3.69
CA GLU A 30 -5.43 -20.71 -5.07
C GLU A 30 -4.87 -22.13 -5.22
N ASP A 31 -5.43 -22.90 -6.16
CA ASP A 31 -5.06 -24.30 -6.40
C ASP A 31 -3.57 -24.46 -6.77
N ASP A 32 -3.01 -23.48 -7.50
CA ASP A 32 -1.59 -23.40 -7.81
C ASP A 32 -0.93 -22.15 -7.18
N VAL A 33 -0.68 -22.23 -5.87
CA VAL A 33 0.01 -21.18 -5.12
C VAL A 33 1.42 -20.87 -5.64
N LYS A 34 2.09 -21.81 -6.31
CA LYS A 34 3.44 -21.57 -6.86
C LYS A 34 3.37 -20.58 -8.02
N MET A 35 2.33 -20.65 -8.85
CA MET A 35 2.07 -19.66 -9.90
C MET A 35 1.78 -18.28 -9.31
N MET A 36 1.21 -18.21 -8.11
CA MET A 36 0.91 -16.95 -7.41
C MET A 36 2.08 -16.36 -6.62
N ALA A 37 3.23 -17.03 -6.53
CA ALA A 37 4.35 -16.58 -5.70
C ALA A 37 4.79 -15.13 -6.00
N ARG A 38 4.88 -14.77 -7.28
CA ARG A 38 5.22 -13.39 -7.68
C ARG A 38 4.11 -12.39 -7.32
N CYS A 39 2.84 -12.79 -7.42
CA CYS A 39 1.72 -11.94 -7.04
C CYS A 39 1.76 -11.64 -5.53
N ILE A 40 1.95 -12.68 -4.71
CA ILE A 40 2.06 -12.55 -3.25
C ILE A 40 3.21 -11.60 -2.86
N THR A 41 4.38 -11.75 -3.48
CA THR A 41 5.51 -10.83 -3.21
C THR A 41 5.14 -9.38 -3.54
N LEU A 42 4.54 -9.15 -4.71
CA LEU A 42 4.15 -7.80 -5.13
C LEU A 42 3.04 -7.21 -4.27
N ASP A 43 2.10 -8.02 -3.80
CA ASP A 43 1.03 -7.60 -2.90
C ASP A 43 1.59 -7.17 -1.54
N VAL A 44 2.55 -7.91 -0.99
CA VAL A 44 3.23 -7.55 0.26
C VAL A 44 4.03 -6.25 0.10
N ASP A 45 4.79 -6.12 -0.99
CA ASP A 45 5.56 -4.90 -1.29
C ASP A 45 4.63 -3.69 -1.48
N CYS A 46 3.52 -3.88 -2.22
CA CYS A 46 2.47 -2.88 -2.41
C CYS A 46 1.92 -2.39 -1.06
N ALA A 47 1.52 -3.32 -0.19
CA ALA A 47 0.92 -2.98 1.08
C ALA A 47 1.90 -2.21 1.98
N ALA A 48 3.15 -2.65 2.05
CA ALA A 48 4.19 -1.98 2.81
C ALA A 48 4.48 -0.56 2.27
N ALA A 49 4.62 -0.42 0.95
CA ALA A 49 4.85 0.88 0.31
C ALA A 49 3.69 1.85 0.56
N CYS A 50 2.45 1.39 0.42
CA CYS A 50 1.26 2.20 0.66
C CYS A 50 1.14 2.64 2.13
N GLN A 51 1.42 1.74 3.08
CA GLN A 51 1.43 2.08 4.51
C GLN A 51 2.51 3.11 4.83
N PHE A 52 3.72 2.95 4.27
CA PHE A 52 4.79 3.93 4.44
C PHE A 52 4.41 5.30 3.84
N ALA A 53 3.81 5.33 2.66
CA ALA A 53 3.34 6.55 2.01
C ALA A 53 2.27 7.28 2.84
N ALA A 54 1.24 6.55 3.29
CA ALA A 54 0.19 7.08 4.15
C ALA A 54 0.78 7.68 5.43
N ALA A 55 1.69 6.94 6.09
CA ALA A 55 2.38 7.41 7.28
C ALA A 55 3.22 8.67 6.97
N ALA A 56 4.02 8.68 5.91
CA ALA A 56 4.85 9.84 5.55
C ALA A 56 4.02 11.11 5.32
N MET A 57 2.90 11.00 4.59
CA MET A 57 1.96 12.10 4.39
C MET A 57 1.31 12.55 5.70
N ALA A 58 0.88 11.61 6.54
CA ALA A 58 0.21 11.88 7.82
C ALA A 58 1.11 12.43 8.94
N ARG A 59 2.41 12.59 8.71
CA ARG A 59 3.32 13.35 9.61
C ARG A 59 3.92 14.56 8.93
N GLY A 60 3.44 14.91 7.74
CA GLY A 60 3.94 16.05 6.96
C GLY A 60 5.41 15.93 6.57
N SER A 61 5.87 14.70 6.22
CA SER A 61 7.25 14.46 5.79
C SER A 61 7.67 15.39 4.65
N GLU A 62 8.87 15.94 4.69
CA GLU A 62 9.45 16.73 3.58
C GLU A 62 9.57 15.90 2.29
N HIS A 63 9.65 14.58 2.41
CA HIS A 63 9.71 13.65 1.30
C HIS A 63 8.34 13.16 0.81
N ALA A 64 7.22 13.67 1.34
CA ALA A 64 5.88 13.15 1.02
C ALA A 64 5.62 13.04 -0.50
N LYS A 65 6.02 14.05 -1.28
CA LYS A 65 5.88 14.04 -2.75
C LYS A 65 6.78 13.04 -3.48
N ALA A 66 7.94 12.71 -2.90
CA ALA A 66 8.84 11.71 -3.49
C ALA A 66 8.35 10.29 -3.18
N VAL A 67 7.67 10.10 -2.05
CA VAL A 67 7.10 8.82 -1.62
C VAL A 67 5.75 8.55 -2.27
N CYS A 68 4.94 9.59 -2.48
CA CYS A 68 3.61 9.53 -3.08
C CYS A 68 3.45 10.72 -4.03
N ALA A 69 3.64 10.46 -5.33
CA ALA A 69 3.59 11.47 -6.40
C ALA A 69 2.27 11.41 -7.17
#